data_AF-A0A914YUG2-F1
#
_entry.id   AF-A0A914YUG2-F1
#
_cell.length_a   1.000
_cell.length_b   1.000
_cell.length_c   1.000
_cell.angle_alpha   90.00
_cell.angle_beta   90.00
_cell.angle_gamma   90.00
#
_symmetry.space_group_name_H-M   'P 1'
#
loop_
_entity.id
_entity.type
_entity.pdbx_description
1 polymer ?
#
loop_
_entity_poly.entity_id
_entity_poly.type
_entity_poly.pdbx_seq_one_letter_code
_entity_poly.pdbx_strand_id
1 'polypeptide(L)'
;MTLGIVCHELFQSVLRRQPKIVSPAWLLAEFRRAILPKLILDLVILDVTIEQFEAQLKPYLTNITTWMRSFLPAPFGKNTPLSDGNKISDIEDIEMNIWSNGIGIKGKIDVALRTAKNRVIPLELKTGKSSYSIDHHAQVLMYAVLLSELDDGKLDSGVLLYLKDGTETIVTPSVADLKGILQTRNGMATFSRALNIEFFPEPKVETRFCGKCQFSRHCTVLQKLATTKSMAISEEMEKFTNNSTFHLTENELEYSKQWLEWTFMEWKADRKRKNMDGIFMETPKQRESNGTCLSNVILEKYEKKEDGIIWFTFVKQSKEKLPSNVLEMSELVVISTDEIVAVQTGVVIDRQGTEVFINNTVT
;
A
#
# COMPACT_ATOMS: atom_id res chain seq x y z
N MET A 1 0.57 -12.86 8.66
CA MET A 1 0.09 -11.89 7.66
C MET A 1 -1.43 -11.95 7.55
N THR A 2 -2.00 -13.13 7.29
CA THR A 2 -3.45 -13.40 7.16
C THR A 2 -4.33 -12.82 8.27
N LEU A 3 -3.99 -13.07 9.55
CA LEU A 3 -4.73 -12.48 10.68
C LEU A 3 -4.75 -10.94 10.65
N GLY A 4 -3.66 -10.32 10.18
CA GLY A 4 -3.56 -8.87 10.07
C GLY A 4 -4.56 -8.31 9.06
N ILE A 5 -4.60 -8.91 7.87
CA ILE A 5 -5.52 -8.55 6.79
C ILE A 5 -6.97 -8.63 7.27
N VAL A 6 -7.35 -9.73 7.93
CA VAL A 6 -8.71 -9.90 8.47
C VAL A 6 -9.05 -8.81 9.51
N CYS A 7 -8.13 -8.48 10.41
CA CYS A 7 -8.37 -7.43 11.41
C CYS A 7 -8.55 -6.04 10.76
N HIS A 8 -7.74 -5.70 9.75
CA HIS A 8 -7.89 -4.44 9.01
C HIS A 8 -9.24 -4.43 8.26
N GLU A 9 -9.57 -5.49 7.51
CA GLU A 9 -10.82 -5.57 6.75
C GLU A 9 -12.05 -5.51 7.65
N LEU A 10 -12.02 -6.12 8.84
CA LEU A 10 -13.09 -6.02 9.84
C LEU A 10 -13.22 -4.62 10.42
N PHE A 11 -12.11 -3.98 10.78
CA PHE A 11 -12.10 -2.60 11.27
C PHE A 11 -12.73 -1.66 10.24
N GLN A 12 -12.28 -1.77 8.99
CA GLN A 12 -12.78 -0.97 7.87
C GLN A 12 -14.22 -1.32 7.48
N SER A 13 -14.65 -2.58 7.63
CA SER A 13 -16.04 -2.98 7.38
C SER A 13 -17.02 -2.31 8.33
N VAL A 14 -16.63 -2.08 9.59
CA VAL A 14 -17.42 -1.26 10.52
C VAL A 14 -17.57 0.16 9.99
N LEU A 15 -16.48 0.79 9.56
CA LEU A 15 -16.49 2.16 9.07
C LEU A 15 -17.30 2.32 7.77
N ARG A 16 -17.18 1.37 6.84
CA ARG A 16 -17.92 1.38 5.56
C ARG A 16 -19.40 1.10 5.73
N ARG A 17 -19.76 0.12 6.57
CA ARG A 17 -21.15 -0.36 6.70
C ARG A 17 -21.94 0.38 7.76
N GLN A 18 -21.27 1.05 8.69
CA GLN A 18 -21.88 1.85 9.74
C GLN A 18 -23.03 1.10 10.46
N PRO A 19 -22.78 -0.10 11.02
CA PRO A 19 -23.82 -0.91 11.62
C PRO A 19 -24.39 -0.23 12.87
N LYS A 20 -25.70 -0.41 13.12
CA LYS A 20 -26.38 0.17 14.29
C LYS A 20 -25.72 -0.19 15.63
N ILE A 21 -25.18 -1.41 15.75
CA ILE A 21 -24.47 -1.88 16.94
C ILE A 21 -23.19 -2.59 16.51
N VAL A 22 -22.05 -2.01 16.88
CA VAL A 22 -20.73 -2.66 16.75
C VAL A 22 -20.52 -3.55 17.96
N SER A 23 -20.32 -4.85 17.74
CA SER A 23 -20.03 -5.83 18.80
C SER A 23 -19.09 -6.92 18.29
N PRO A 24 -18.40 -7.67 19.18
CA PRO A 24 -17.59 -8.81 18.75
C PRO A 24 -18.41 -9.85 17.98
N ALA A 25 -19.68 -10.05 18.34
CA ALA A 25 -20.59 -10.96 17.63
C ALA A 25 -20.89 -10.47 16.20
N TRP A 26 -21.09 -9.16 16.02
CA TRP A 26 -21.29 -8.58 14.69
C TRP A 26 -20.04 -8.75 13.83
N LEU A 27 -18.85 -8.46 14.38
CA LEU A 27 -17.59 -8.63 13.66
C LEU A 27 -17.33 -10.08 13.27
N LEU A 28 -17.64 -11.03 14.16
CA LEU A 28 -17.50 -12.45 13.86
C LEU A 28 -18.47 -12.91 12.76
N ALA A 29 -19.72 -12.42 12.78
CA ALA A 29 -20.69 -12.68 11.72
C ALA A 29 -20.23 -12.08 10.38
N GLU A 30 -19.67 -10.87 10.40
CA GLU A 30 -19.12 -10.23 9.21
C GLU A 30 -17.91 -11.00 8.66
N PHE A 31 -17.00 -11.45 9.54
CA PHE A 31 -15.89 -12.33 9.17
C PHE A 31 -16.39 -13.58 8.45
N ARG A 32 -17.30 -14.34 9.06
CA ARG A 32 -17.84 -15.59 8.50
C ARG A 32 -18.54 -15.39 7.16
N ARG A 33 -19.26 -14.28 7.00
CA ARG A 33 -20.08 -14.01 5.82
C ARG A 33 -19.28 -13.43 4.64
N ALA A 34 -18.34 -12.51 4.90
CA ALA A 34 -17.71 -11.71 3.85
C ALA A 34 -16.22 -12.03 3.61
N ILE A 35 -15.50 -12.47 4.65
CA ILE A 35 -14.03 -12.59 4.62
C ILE A 35 -13.63 -14.07 4.56
N LEU A 36 -14.22 -14.91 5.39
CA LEU A 36 -13.91 -16.33 5.48
C LEU A 36 -13.97 -17.06 4.13
N PRO A 37 -14.97 -16.86 3.25
CA PRO A 37 -15.01 -17.53 1.95
C PRO A 37 -13.76 -17.27 1.08
N LYS A 38 -13.16 -16.09 1.22
CA LYS A 38 -11.94 -15.67 0.50
C LYS A 38 -10.67 -16.22 1.13
N LEU A 39 -10.74 -16.64 2.40
CA LEU A 39 -9.60 -17.05 3.23
C LEU A 39 -9.39 -18.56 3.27
N ILE A 40 -10.34 -19.36 2.75
CA ILE A 40 -10.33 -20.82 2.94
C ILE A 40 -9.00 -21.44 2.48
N LEU A 41 -8.50 -21.03 1.30
CA LEU A 41 -7.24 -21.55 0.77
C LEU A 41 -6.04 -21.17 1.65
N ASP A 42 -6.00 -19.94 2.17
CA ASP A 42 -4.94 -19.50 3.07
C ASP A 42 -4.93 -20.31 4.37
N LEU A 43 -6.11 -20.60 4.94
CA LEU A 43 -6.22 -21.42 6.15
C LEU A 43 -5.73 -22.85 5.92
N VAL A 44 -6.01 -23.43 4.74
CA VAL A 44 -5.49 -24.74 4.33
C VAL A 44 -3.97 -24.72 4.19
N ILE A 45 -3.40 -23.71 3.52
CA ILE A 45 -1.95 -23.55 3.35
C ILE A 45 -1.25 -23.41 4.72
N LEU A 46 -1.89 -22.73 5.67
CA LEU A 46 -1.34 -22.50 7.00
C LEU A 46 -1.55 -23.67 7.97
N ASP A 47 -2.31 -24.70 7.57
CA ASP A 47 -2.72 -25.82 8.43
C ASP A 47 -3.42 -25.36 9.73
N VAL A 48 -4.37 -24.42 9.59
CA VAL A 48 -5.13 -23.83 10.70
C VAL A 48 -6.62 -24.05 10.50
N THR A 49 -7.32 -24.61 11.50
CA THR A 49 -8.78 -24.77 11.44
C THR A 49 -9.50 -23.44 11.63
N ILE A 50 -10.75 -23.35 11.18
CA ILE A 50 -11.58 -22.15 11.35
C ILE A 50 -11.72 -21.80 12.85
N GLU A 51 -11.91 -22.80 13.71
CA GLU A 51 -12.06 -22.61 15.15
C GLU A 51 -10.78 -22.06 15.79
N GLN A 52 -9.62 -22.59 15.38
CA GLN A 52 -8.32 -22.09 15.83
C GLN A 52 -8.09 -20.64 15.38
N PHE A 53 -8.49 -20.30 14.15
CA PHE A 53 -8.38 -18.95 13.63
C PHE A 53 -9.32 -17.97 14.36
N GLU A 54 -10.58 -18.34 14.56
CA GLU A 54 -11.55 -17.53 15.32
C GLU A 54 -11.09 -17.30 16.77
N ALA A 55 -10.48 -18.32 17.40
CA ALA A 55 -9.88 -18.18 18.73
C ALA A 55 -8.75 -17.14 18.76
N GLN A 56 -7.90 -17.11 17.73
CA GLN A 56 -6.84 -16.10 17.57
C GLN A 56 -7.39 -14.71 17.26
N LEU A 57 -8.52 -14.62 16.56
CA LEU A 57 -9.17 -13.37 16.18
C LEU A 57 -9.90 -12.69 17.35
N LYS A 58 -10.44 -13.48 18.29
CA LYS A 58 -11.29 -13.02 19.39
C LYS A 58 -10.75 -11.82 20.20
N PRO A 59 -9.46 -11.73 20.58
CA PRO A 59 -8.94 -10.56 21.29
C PRO A 59 -9.08 -9.27 20.46
N TYR A 60 -8.79 -9.34 19.16
CA TYR A 60 -8.90 -8.20 18.25
C TYR A 60 -10.35 -7.73 18.10
N LEU A 61 -11.32 -8.64 18.03
CA LEU A 61 -12.74 -8.27 17.93
C LEU A 61 -13.19 -7.40 19.12
N THR A 62 -12.69 -7.73 20.31
CA THR A 62 -12.96 -6.98 21.53
C THR A 62 -12.33 -5.59 21.45
N ASN A 63 -11.04 -5.51 21.09
CA ASN A 63 -10.32 -4.24 21.05
C ASN A 63 -10.85 -3.30 19.96
N ILE A 64 -11.14 -3.82 18.76
CA ILE A 64 -11.76 -3.06 17.67
C ILE A 64 -13.09 -2.47 18.17
N THR A 65 -13.95 -3.29 18.78
CA THR A 65 -15.24 -2.81 19.30
C THR A 65 -15.04 -1.73 20.37
N THR A 66 -14.11 -1.93 21.30
CA THR A 66 -13.82 -0.98 22.38
C THR A 66 -13.31 0.34 21.84
N TRP A 67 -12.38 0.32 20.89
CA TRP A 67 -11.83 1.52 20.27
C TRP A 67 -12.93 2.29 19.52
N MET A 68 -13.72 1.61 18.68
CA MET A 68 -14.81 2.23 17.93
C MET A 68 -15.83 2.91 18.85
N ARG A 69 -16.25 2.23 19.92
CA ARG A 69 -17.20 2.78 20.92
C ARG A 69 -16.64 3.95 21.72
N SER A 70 -15.32 4.07 21.80
CA SER A 70 -14.67 5.12 22.58
C SER A 70 -14.46 6.37 21.73
N PHE A 71 -13.87 6.24 20.55
CA PHE A 71 -13.33 7.38 19.79
C PHE A 71 -14.22 7.85 18.64
N LEU A 72 -15.06 7.00 18.06
CA LEU A 72 -15.94 7.44 16.97
C LEU A 72 -17.06 8.35 17.48
N PRO A 73 -17.58 9.26 16.63
CA PRO A 73 -18.74 10.06 16.94
C PRO A 73 -20.01 9.22 17.12
N ALA A 74 -21.03 9.84 17.70
CA ALA A 74 -22.37 9.25 17.77
C ALA A 74 -22.89 8.97 16.33
N PRO A 75 -23.65 7.88 16.12
CA PRO A 75 -24.17 6.95 17.12
C PRO A 75 -23.21 5.81 17.51
N PHE A 76 -22.01 5.73 16.92
CA PHE A 76 -21.11 4.58 17.08
C PHE A 76 -20.34 4.56 18.40
N GLY A 77 -19.93 5.74 18.86
CA GLY A 77 -19.12 5.88 20.05
C GLY A 77 -19.42 7.13 20.86
N LYS A 78 -18.63 7.31 21.92
CA LYS A 78 -18.75 8.42 22.87
C LYS A 78 -18.01 9.68 22.43
N ASN A 79 -17.28 9.63 21.31
CA ASN A 79 -16.40 10.68 20.84
C ASN A 79 -15.43 11.20 21.92
N THR A 80 -14.83 10.25 22.65
CA THR A 80 -13.74 10.55 23.58
C THR A 80 -12.56 11.12 22.78
N PRO A 81 -11.88 12.18 23.26
CA PRO A 81 -10.68 12.67 22.61
C PRO A 81 -9.60 11.61 22.49
N LEU A 82 -8.86 11.64 21.39
CA LEU A 82 -7.58 10.94 21.20
C LEU A 82 -6.54 11.46 22.22
N SER A 83 -5.39 10.80 22.30
CA SER A 83 -4.37 11.14 23.31
C SER A 83 -3.77 12.55 23.15
N ASP A 84 -3.94 13.20 22.00
CA ASP A 84 -3.57 14.62 21.75
C ASP A 84 -4.70 15.62 22.05
N GLY A 85 -5.86 15.14 22.52
CA GLY A 85 -7.04 15.93 22.82
C GLY A 85 -7.93 16.23 21.62
N ASN A 86 -7.57 15.82 20.40
CA ASN A 86 -8.43 15.96 19.23
C ASN A 86 -9.58 14.95 19.26
N LYS A 87 -10.73 15.32 18.70
CA LYS A 87 -11.89 14.43 18.52
C LYS A 87 -12.06 14.06 17.06
N ILE A 88 -12.54 12.85 16.78
CA ILE A 88 -12.90 12.41 15.44
C ILE A 88 -14.26 13.01 15.09
N SER A 89 -14.34 13.71 13.97
CA SER A 89 -15.60 14.27 13.45
C SER A 89 -16.18 13.42 12.33
N ASP A 90 -15.33 12.88 11.44
CA ASP A 90 -15.76 12.05 10.32
C ASP A 90 -14.65 11.10 9.84
N ILE A 91 -15.02 10.14 8.99
CA ILE A 91 -14.10 9.31 8.23
C ILE A 91 -13.98 9.90 6.83
N GLU A 92 -12.82 10.44 6.48
CA GLU A 92 -12.59 11.06 5.18
C GLU A 92 -12.54 10.02 4.07
N ASP A 93 -11.73 8.99 4.27
CA ASP A 93 -11.58 7.90 3.32
C ASP A 93 -11.01 6.65 4.02
N ILE A 94 -11.12 5.50 3.37
CA ILE A 94 -10.65 4.21 3.85
C ILE A 94 -9.88 3.53 2.71
N GLU A 95 -8.66 3.07 2.99
CA GLU A 95 -7.74 2.54 1.96
C GLU A 95 -7.37 3.59 0.90
N MET A 96 -7.15 4.83 1.34
CA MET A 96 -6.90 5.99 0.48
C MET A 96 -5.54 5.86 -0.21
N ASN A 97 -5.53 5.85 -1.55
CA ASN A 97 -4.31 5.87 -2.35
C ASN A 97 -3.87 7.31 -2.61
N ILE A 98 -2.61 7.62 -2.31
CA ILE A 98 -2.01 8.93 -2.62
C ILE A 98 -0.69 8.71 -3.33
N TRP A 99 -0.54 9.32 -4.52
CA TRP A 99 0.70 9.31 -5.30
C TRP A 99 1.25 10.73 -5.36
N SER A 100 2.32 10.99 -4.61
CA SER A 100 2.99 12.28 -4.64
C SER A 100 4.19 12.28 -5.57
N ASN A 101 4.11 13.13 -6.60
CA ASN A 101 5.25 13.44 -7.45
C ASN A 101 6.26 14.35 -6.72
N GLY A 102 5.78 15.30 -5.91
CA GLY A 102 6.62 16.30 -5.23
C GLY A 102 7.62 15.68 -4.26
N ILE A 103 7.14 14.80 -3.38
CA ILE A 103 8.00 14.07 -2.43
C ILE A 103 8.40 12.68 -2.92
N GLY A 104 7.98 12.25 -4.12
CA GLY A 104 8.37 10.97 -4.72
C GLY A 104 8.01 9.74 -3.88
N ILE A 105 6.85 9.78 -3.21
CA ILE A 105 6.33 8.69 -2.37
C ILE A 105 4.91 8.39 -2.81
N LYS A 106 4.56 7.10 -2.80
CA LYS A 106 3.17 6.64 -2.89
C LYS A 106 2.81 5.92 -1.59
N GLY A 107 1.57 6.06 -1.15
CA GLY A 107 1.06 5.46 0.07
C GLY A 107 -0.37 4.97 -0.08
N LYS A 108 -0.74 4.00 0.76
CA LYS A 108 -2.11 3.55 0.94
C LYS A 108 -2.44 3.67 2.43
N ILE A 109 -3.25 4.65 2.77
CA ILE A 109 -3.57 4.99 4.17
C ILE A 109 -4.75 4.11 4.59
N ASP A 110 -4.60 3.33 5.67
CA ASP A 110 -5.66 2.44 6.17
C ASP A 110 -6.97 3.21 6.36
N VAL A 111 -6.93 4.34 7.08
CA VAL A 111 -8.05 5.25 7.30
C VAL A 111 -7.57 6.69 7.37
N ALA A 112 -8.20 7.59 6.62
CA ALA A 112 -8.04 9.03 6.78
C ALA A 112 -9.17 9.57 7.68
N LEU A 113 -8.81 10.21 8.79
CA LEU A 113 -9.76 10.73 9.77
C LEU A 113 -9.89 12.24 9.64
N ARG A 114 -11.12 12.76 9.66
CA ARG A 114 -11.36 14.18 9.85
C ARG A 114 -11.49 14.46 11.34
N THR A 115 -10.76 15.45 11.82
CA THR A 115 -10.81 15.90 13.22
C THR A 115 -11.84 17.03 13.40
N ALA A 116 -12.26 17.25 14.64
CA ALA A 116 -13.12 18.39 14.99
C ALA A 116 -12.50 19.76 14.69
N LYS A 117 -11.17 19.83 14.49
CA LYS A 117 -10.44 21.04 14.02
C LYS A 117 -10.42 21.17 12.50
N ASN A 118 -11.18 20.33 11.80
CA ASN A 118 -11.24 20.24 10.35
C ASN A 118 -9.87 19.97 9.69
N ARG A 119 -9.09 19.08 10.30
CA ARG A 119 -7.82 18.56 9.76
C ARG A 119 -7.99 17.10 9.38
N VAL A 120 -7.39 16.68 8.27
CA VAL A 120 -7.35 15.27 7.86
C VAL A 120 -6.04 14.65 8.33
N ILE A 121 -6.14 13.63 9.17
CA ILE A 121 -4.99 12.93 9.76
C ILE A 121 -5.01 11.44 9.43
N PRO A 122 -3.85 10.78 9.27
CA PRO A 122 -3.81 9.35 9.00
C PRO A 122 -4.04 8.55 10.28
N LEU A 123 -4.81 7.47 10.19
CA LEU A 123 -4.87 6.39 11.16
C LEU A 123 -4.29 5.13 10.54
N GLU A 124 -3.15 4.68 11.08
CA GLU A 124 -2.49 3.42 10.69
C GLU A 124 -2.83 2.31 11.68
N LEU A 125 -3.21 1.14 11.17
CA LEU A 125 -3.56 -0.02 11.95
C LEU A 125 -2.38 -1.00 12.02
N LYS A 126 -2.13 -1.58 13.19
CA LYS A 126 -1.13 -2.63 13.41
C LYS A 126 -1.71 -3.78 14.20
N THR A 127 -1.34 -5.01 13.85
CA THR A 127 -1.84 -6.22 14.52
C THR A 127 -0.84 -6.89 15.46
N GLY A 128 0.38 -6.35 15.55
CA GLY A 128 1.38 -6.76 16.54
C GLY A 128 1.06 -6.24 17.94
N LYS A 129 1.87 -6.64 18.94
CA LYS A 129 1.83 -5.99 20.26
C LYS A 129 2.29 -4.53 20.14
N SER A 130 1.74 -3.65 20.95
CA SER A 130 2.24 -2.28 21.07
C SER A 130 3.69 -2.29 21.54
N SER A 131 4.58 -1.79 20.71
CA SER A 131 5.98 -1.52 21.06
C SER A 131 6.46 -0.35 20.20
N TYR A 132 7.29 0.52 20.76
CA TYR A 132 7.88 1.60 19.97
C TYR A 132 8.66 1.01 18.78
N SER A 133 8.25 1.40 17.58
CA SER A 133 8.84 0.95 16.31
C SER A 133 9.06 2.17 15.44
N ILE A 134 10.33 2.43 15.12
CA ILE A 134 10.73 3.54 14.23
C ILE A 134 10.06 3.37 12.86
N ASP A 135 9.95 2.13 12.36
CA ASP A 135 9.32 1.84 11.07
C ASP A 135 7.83 2.21 11.07
N HIS A 136 7.10 1.87 12.15
CA HIS A 136 5.69 2.25 12.26
C HIS A 136 5.51 3.77 12.38
N HIS A 137 6.40 4.44 13.12
CA HIS A 137 6.36 5.91 13.24
C HIS A 137 6.67 6.58 11.89
N ALA A 138 7.73 6.14 11.21
CA ALA A 138 8.11 6.67 9.91
C ALA A 138 6.99 6.49 8.87
N GLN A 139 6.28 5.37 8.90
CA GLN A 139 5.13 5.13 8.03
C GLN A 139 3.99 6.15 8.27
N VAL A 140 3.60 6.37 9.53
CA VAL A 140 2.57 7.35 9.88
C VAL A 140 3.01 8.77 9.50
N LEU A 141 4.28 9.12 9.72
CA LEU A 141 4.83 10.41 9.30
C LEU A 141 4.78 10.61 7.78
N MET A 142 5.14 9.59 6.99
CA MET A 142 5.02 9.65 5.54
C MET A 142 3.58 9.87 5.09
N TYR A 143 2.60 9.23 5.75
CA TYR A 143 1.19 9.45 5.46
C TYR A 143 0.71 10.85 5.86
N ALA A 144 1.19 11.40 6.98
CA ALA A 144 0.87 12.76 7.37
C ALA A 144 1.38 13.78 6.33
N VAL A 145 2.59 13.57 5.79
CA VAL A 145 3.12 14.39 4.69
C VAL A 145 2.27 14.24 3.42
N LEU A 146 1.91 13.01 3.03
CA LEU A 146 1.07 12.77 1.85
C LEU A 146 -0.30 13.46 1.96
N LEU A 147 -0.95 13.39 3.12
CA LEU A 147 -2.23 14.07 3.36
C LEU A 147 -2.08 15.59 3.37
N SER A 148 -0.96 16.11 3.87
CA SER A 148 -0.73 17.56 3.87
C SER A 148 -0.67 18.14 2.46
N GLU A 149 -0.24 17.38 1.45
CA GLU A 149 -0.28 17.85 0.06
C GLU A 149 -1.71 18.03 -0.47
N LEU A 150 -2.70 17.35 0.12
CA LEU A 150 -4.11 17.45 -0.24
C LEU A 150 -4.88 18.47 0.61
N ASP A 151 -4.33 18.91 1.74
CA ASP A 151 -4.96 19.88 2.67
C ASP A 151 -4.18 21.21 2.72
N ASP A 152 -3.82 21.78 1.57
CA ASP A 152 -3.12 23.08 1.46
C ASP A 152 -1.80 23.17 2.25
N GLY A 153 -1.04 22.08 2.35
CA GLY A 153 0.23 22.03 3.08
C GLY A 153 0.08 21.96 4.61
N LYS A 154 -1.13 21.71 5.12
CA LYS A 154 -1.41 21.59 6.54
C LYS A 154 -0.92 20.27 7.12
N LEU A 155 0.35 20.24 7.51
CA LEU A 155 0.92 19.10 8.23
C LEU A 155 0.38 19.02 9.67
N ASP A 156 -0.05 17.84 10.10
CA ASP A 156 -0.54 17.56 11.45
C ASP A 156 -0.05 16.19 11.95
N SER A 157 -0.43 15.80 13.17
CA SER A 157 -0.15 14.49 13.74
C SER A 157 -0.84 13.36 12.98
N GLY A 158 -0.41 12.13 13.24
CA GLY A 158 -1.11 10.92 12.85
C GLY A 158 -1.37 9.99 14.03
N VAL A 159 -2.24 9.02 13.84
CA VAL A 159 -2.62 8.04 14.86
C VAL A 159 -2.10 6.66 14.45
N LEU A 160 -1.42 6.00 15.37
CA LEU A 160 -1.02 4.60 15.25
C LEU A 160 -1.85 3.77 16.22
N LEU A 161 -2.59 2.78 15.72
CA LEU A 161 -3.44 1.92 16.54
C LEU A 161 -3.00 0.46 16.49
N TYR A 162 -2.62 -0.08 17.65
CA TYR A 162 -2.32 -1.50 17.82
C TYR A 162 -3.60 -2.27 18.18
N LEU A 163 -4.15 -3.00 17.21
CA LEU A 163 -5.40 -3.75 17.38
C LEU A 163 -5.30 -4.90 18.39
N LYS A 164 -4.09 -5.39 18.69
CA LYS A 164 -3.87 -6.53 19.59
C LYS A 164 -4.13 -6.21 21.06
N ASP A 165 -3.85 -4.98 21.48
CA ASP A 165 -4.03 -4.50 22.85
C ASP A 165 -4.89 -3.23 22.92
N GLY A 166 -5.29 -2.67 21.77
CA GLY A 166 -6.14 -1.49 21.67
C GLY A 166 -5.40 -0.17 21.89
N THR A 167 -4.07 -0.20 22.00
CA THR A 167 -3.25 0.98 22.30
C THR A 167 -3.21 1.91 21.10
N GLU A 168 -3.68 3.15 21.27
CA GLU A 168 -3.45 4.24 20.34
C GLU A 168 -2.20 5.05 20.74
N THR A 169 -1.48 5.58 19.75
CA THR A 169 -0.32 6.45 19.96
C THR A 169 -0.35 7.57 18.93
N ILE A 170 -0.09 8.79 19.37
CA ILE A 170 0.01 9.96 18.50
C ILE A 170 1.44 10.08 17.99
N VAL A 171 1.58 10.21 16.68
CA VAL A 171 2.85 10.42 15.98
C VAL A 171 2.89 11.84 15.47
N THR A 172 3.70 12.69 16.10
CA THR A 172 3.82 14.11 15.75
C THR A 172 5.05 14.33 14.86
N PRO A 173 4.91 14.97 13.69
CA PRO A 173 6.04 15.27 12.83
C PRO A 173 7.06 16.21 13.47
N SER A 174 8.34 15.89 13.34
CA SER A 174 9.46 16.79 13.61
C SER A 174 10.28 17.04 12.34
N VAL A 175 10.91 18.22 12.25
CA VAL A 175 11.76 18.56 11.09
C VAL A 175 12.92 17.58 10.93
N ALA A 176 13.47 17.08 12.04
CA ALA A 176 14.55 16.11 12.02
C ALA A 176 14.11 14.77 11.41
N ASP A 177 12.94 14.27 11.81
CA ASP A 177 12.40 13.00 11.30
C ASP A 177 12.09 13.09 9.81
N LEU A 178 11.42 14.17 9.39
CA LEU A 178 11.09 14.40 7.98
C LEU A 178 12.34 14.48 7.11
N LYS A 179 13.38 15.18 7.57
CA LYS A 179 14.66 15.24 6.88
C LYS A 179 15.30 13.85 6.76
N GLY A 180 15.31 13.07 7.84
CA GLY A 180 15.83 11.71 7.85
C GLY A 180 15.10 10.81 6.86
N ILE A 181 13.77 10.81 6.90
CA ILE A 181 12.90 10.04 5.99
C ILE A 181 13.19 10.38 4.52
N LEU A 182 13.24 11.67 4.17
CA LEU A 182 13.50 12.11 2.80
C LEU A 182 14.92 11.76 2.34
N GLN A 183 15.92 11.85 3.23
CA GLN A 183 17.29 11.41 2.92
C GLN A 183 17.35 9.91 2.64
N THR A 184 16.70 9.09 3.48
CA THR A 184 16.61 7.64 3.26
C THR A 184 15.87 7.32 1.96
N ARG A 185 14.76 8.02 1.67
CA ARG A 185 14.01 7.88 0.41
C ARG A 185 14.91 8.16 -0.79
N ASN A 186 15.68 9.25 -0.77
CA ASN A 186 16.59 9.62 -1.86
C ASN A 186 17.70 8.58 -2.06
N GLY A 187 18.24 8.02 -0.97
CA GLY A 187 19.17 6.90 -1.03
C GLY A 187 18.54 5.70 -1.75
N MET A 188 17.35 5.28 -1.34
CA MET A 188 16.64 4.15 -1.97
C MET A 188 16.30 4.39 -3.45
N ALA A 189 15.90 5.62 -3.80
CA ALA A 189 15.57 5.99 -5.17
C ALA A 189 16.79 5.90 -6.09
N THR A 190 17.98 6.23 -5.59
CA THR A 190 19.24 6.10 -6.32
C THR A 190 19.45 4.67 -6.80
N PHE A 191 19.41 3.69 -5.88
CA PHE A 191 19.60 2.28 -6.22
C PHE A 191 18.47 1.69 -7.08
N SER A 192 17.22 2.09 -6.83
CA SER A 192 16.05 1.58 -7.55
C SER A 192 15.99 2.02 -9.03
N ARG A 193 16.70 3.11 -9.38
CA ARG A 193 16.73 3.63 -10.76
C ARG A 193 17.62 2.81 -11.70
N ALA A 194 18.73 2.26 -11.21
CA ALA A 194 19.77 1.71 -12.07
C ALA A 194 19.40 0.39 -12.77
N LEU A 195 18.45 -0.39 -12.21
CA LEU A 195 18.05 -1.72 -12.70
C LEU A 195 19.27 -2.52 -13.18
N ASN A 196 20.22 -2.73 -12.27
CA ASN A 196 21.52 -3.32 -12.57
C ASN A 196 21.95 -4.18 -11.37
N ILE A 197 22.40 -5.41 -11.65
CA ILE A 197 22.86 -6.36 -10.64
C ILE A 197 24.04 -5.83 -9.81
N GLU A 198 24.84 -4.92 -10.38
CA GLU A 198 26.00 -4.31 -9.72
C GLU A 198 25.62 -3.11 -8.84
N PHE A 199 24.36 -2.63 -8.90
CA PHE A 199 23.96 -1.35 -8.30
C PHE A 199 22.90 -1.53 -7.23
N PHE A 200 23.29 -2.19 -6.14
CA PHE A 200 22.49 -2.33 -4.92
C PHE A 200 23.17 -1.63 -3.73
N PRO A 201 22.41 -1.26 -2.68
CA PRO A 201 23.00 -0.79 -1.45
C PRO A 201 23.96 -1.84 -0.88
N GLU A 202 25.06 -1.37 -0.29
CA GLU A 202 25.97 -2.27 0.40
C GLU A 202 25.25 -3.02 1.54
N PRO A 203 25.61 -4.29 1.77
CA PRO A 203 25.08 -5.02 2.90
C PRO A 203 25.45 -4.29 4.21
N LYS A 204 24.62 -4.44 5.24
CA LYS A 204 24.96 -3.95 6.57
C LYS A 204 26.25 -4.62 7.03
N VAL A 205 27.17 -3.83 7.61
CA VAL A 205 28.45 -4.32 8.14
C VAL A 205 28.23 -5.44 9.16
N GLU A 206 27.20 -5.30 10.00
CA GLU A 206 26.89 -6.22 11.08
C GLU A 206 25.92 -7.33 10.62
N THR A 207 26.42 -8.56 10.53
CA THR A 207 25.65 -9.73 10.05
C THR A 207 24.53 -10.15 11.00
N ARG A 208 24.51 -9.67 12.25
CA ARG A 208 23.43 -9.96 13.22
C ARG A 208 22.04 -9.55 12.71
N PHE A 209 21.98 -8.55 11.83
CA PHE A 209 20.72 -8.12 11.20
C PHE A 209 20.30 -9.03 10.04
N CYS A 210 21.23 -9.78 9.44
CA CYS A 210 20.97 -10.67 8.31
C CYS A 210 20.19 -11.92 8.71
N GLY A 211 20.38 -12.44 9.92
CA GLY A 211 19.72 -13.68 10.38
C GLY A 211 18.19 -13.61 10.43
N LYS A 212 17.61 -12.41 10.60
CA LYS A 212 16.15 -12.17 10.55
C LYS A 212 15.71 -11.47 9.26
N CYS A 213 16.64 -11.18 8.35
CA CYS A 213 16.32 -10.49 7.11
C CYS A 213 15.69 -11.48 6.12
N GLN A 214 14.45 -11.21 5.72
CA GLN A 214 13.74 -12.02 4.71
C GLN A 214 14.41 -12.00 3.33
N PHE A 215 15.24 -10.98 3.06
CA PHE A 215 15.97 -10.85 1.80
C PHE A 215 17.40 -11.40 1.87
N SER A 216 17.81 -12.01 2.99
CA SER A 216 19.18 -12.50 3.19
C SER A 216 19.67 -13.41 2.07
N ARG A 217 18.87 -14.40 1.65
CA ARG A 217 19.21 -15.33 0.55
C ARG A 217 19.42 -14.60 -0.79
N HIS A 218 18.50 -13.69 -1.13
CA HIS A 218 18.60 -12.88 -2.34
C HIS A 218 19.85 -11.98 -2.30
N CYS A 219 20.10 -11.34 -1.17
CA CYS A 219 21.27 -10.51 -0.93
C CYS A 219 22.56 -11.33 -1.13
N THR A 220 22.68 -12.51 -0.51
CA THR A 220 23.89 -13.34 -0.63
C THR A 220 24.15 -13.82 -2.05
N VAL A 221 23.10 -14.14 -2.82
CA VAL A 221 23.25 -14.49 -4.25
C VAL A 221 23.74 -13.26 -5.02
N LEU A 222 23.11 -12.09 -4.85
CA LEU A 222 23.55 -10.86 -5.51
C LEU A 222 25.00 -10.47 -5.16
N GLN A 223 25.41 -10.67 -3.91
CA GLN A 223 26.80 -10.47 -3.48
C GLN A 223 27.78 -11.41 -4.17
N LYS A 224 27.36 -12.65 -4.52
CA LYS A 224 28.19 -13.58 -5.31
C LYS A 224 28.26 -13.20 -6.79
N LEU A 225 27.20 -12.63 -7.34
CA LEU A 225 27.11 -12.27 -8.76
C LEU A 225 27.79 -10.93 -9.07
N ALA A 226 27.89 -10.04 -8.08
CA ALA A 226 28.54 -8.74 -8.25
C ALA A 226 30.03 -8.91 -8.62
N THR A 227 30.36 -8.46 -9.83
CA THR A 227 31.72 -8.48 -10.39
C THR A 227 32.57 -7.34 -9.85
N THR A 228 31.93 -6.21 -9.52
CA THR A 228 32.58 -5.08 -8.87
C THR A 228 32.43 -5.27 -7.37
N LYS A 229 33.46 -5.82 -6.71
CA LYS A 229 33.60 -5.74 -5.24
C LYS A 229 33.84 -4.29 -4.87
N SER A 230 32.79 -3.47 -4.92
CA SER A 230 32.87 -2.00 -4.83
C SER A 230 33.59 -1.55 -3.56
N MET A 231 33.52 -2.32 -2.47
CA MET A 231 34.33 -2.14 -1.27
C MET A 231 34.55 -3.51 -0.59
N ALA A 232 35.59 -3.63 0.24
CA ALA A 232 35.90 -4.88 0.96
C ALA A 232 34.71 -5.32 1.82
N ILE A 233 34.03 -6.38 1.39
CA ILE A 233 33.02 -7.07 2.20
C ILE A 233 33.71 -7.52 3.49
N SER A 234 33.09 -7.30 4.64
CA SER A 234 33.66 -7.77 5.91
C SER A 234 33.86 -9.29 5.87
N GLU A 235 34.89 -9.80 6.53
CA GLU A 235 35.16 -11.24 6.59
C GLU A 235 33.93 -12.02 7.12
N GLU A 236 33.19 -11.40 8.06
CA GLU A 236 31.93 -11.95 8.56
C GLU A 236 30.86 -12.07 7.47
N MET A 237 30.68 -11.04 6.64
CA MET A 237 29.68 -11.05 5.57
C MET A 237 30.10 -11.98 4.42
N GLU A 238 31.40 -12.14 4.15
CA GLU A 238 31.90 -13.14 3.21
C GLU A 238 31.62 -14.56 3.71
N LYS A 239 31.91 -14.86 4.98
CA LYS A 239 31.55 -16.15 5.61
C LYS A 239 30.05 -16.39 5.56
N PHE A 240 29.23 -15.38 5.89
CA PHE A 240 27.77 -15.49 5.83
C PHE A 240 27.27 -15.80 4.42
N THR A 241 27.84 -15.13 3.42
CA THR A 241 27.52 -15.35 2.00
C THR A 241 27.90 -16.77 1.57
N ASN A 242 29.14 -17.19 1.82
CA ASN A 242 29.62 -18.53 1.49
C ASN A 242 28.78 -19.63 2.14
N ASN A 243 28.44 -19.48 3.43
CA ASN A 243 27.59 -20.42 4.15
C ASN A 243 26.15 -20.48 3.59
N SER A 244 25.66 -19.39 3.01
CA SER A 244 24.31 -19.33 2.43
C SER A 244 24.26 -19.84 1.00
N THR A 245 25.39 -19.82 0.28
CA THR A 245 25.45 -20.16 -1.16
C THR A 245 26.35 -21.35 -1.48
N PHE A 246 26.85 -22.11 -0.49
CA PHE A 246 27.80 -23.23 -0.73
C PHE A 246 27.25 -24.33 -1.63
N HIS A 247 25.93 -24.46 -1.70
CA HIS A 247 25.23 -25.46 -2.50
C HIS A 247 25.08 -25.06 -3.97
N LEU A 248 25.41 -23.82 -4.33
CA LEU A 248 25.30 -23.31 -5.69
C LEU A 248 26.60 -23.52 -6.45
N THR A 249 26.48 -24.09 -7.65
CA THR A 249 27.56 -24.25 -8.61
C THR A 249 27.78 -22.96 -9.41
N GLU A 250 28.95 -22.83 -10.04
CA GLU A 250 29.24 -21.69 -10.93
C GLU A 250 28.25 -21.59 -12.10
N ASN A 251 27.82 -22.72 -12.66
CA ASN A 251 26.83 -22.76 -13.74
C ASN A 251 25.46 -22.24 -13.29
N GLU A 252 25.02 -22.55 -12.06
CA GLU A 252 23.75 -22.06 -11.51
C GLU A 252 23.80 -20.56 -11.19
N LEU A 253 24.97 -20.07 -10.74
CA LEU A 253 25.21 -18.64 -10.54
C LEU A 253 25.17 -17.89 -11.88
N GLU A 254 25.84 -18.39 -12.90
CA GLU A 254 25.84 -17.79 -14.24
C GLU A 254 24.45 -17.79 -14.86
N TYR A 255 23.71 -18.90 -14.74
CA TYR A 255 22.31 -18.97 -15.15
C TYR A 255 21.47 -17.89 -14.45
N SER A 256 21.60 -17.76 -13.13
CA SER A 256 20.87 -16.76 -12.34
C SER A 256 21.20 -15.33 -12.77
N LYS A 257 22.48 -15.05 -13.02
CA LYS A 257 22.96 -13.76 -13.50
C LYS A 257 22.33 -13.40 -14.85
N GLN A 258 22.38 -14.32 -15.81
CA GLN A 258 21.81 -14.11 -17.14
C GLN A 258 20.31 -13.77 -17.08
N TRP A 259 19.53 -14.51 -16.29
CA TRP A 259 18.09 -14.22 -16.15
C TRP A 259 17.78 -12.90 -15.47
N LEU A 260 18.57 -12.51 -14.46
CA LEU A 260 18.43 -11.20 -13.83
C LEU A 260 18.73 -10.06 -14.81
N GLU A 261 19.81 -10.19 -15.58
CA GLU A 261 20.18 -9.21 -16.60
C GLU A 261 19.13 -9.08 -17.70
N TRP A 262 18.62 -10.22 -18.22
CA TRP A 262 17.53 -10.23 -19.21
C TRP A 262 16.27 -9.57 -18.66
N THR A 263 15.89 -9.88 -17.42
CA THR A 263 14.74 -9.25 -16.76
C THR A 263 14.92 -7.74 -16.63
N PHE A 264 16.10 -7.28 -16.24
CA PHE A 264 16.38 -5.85 -16.15
C PHE A 264 16.41 -5.16 -17.51
N MET A 265 16.88 -5.82 -18.57
CA MET A 265 16.81 -5.29 -19.93
C MET A 265 15.37 -5.11 -20.39
N GLU A 266 14.52 -6.11 -20.16
CA GLU A 266 13.09 -6.04 -20.48
C GLU A 266 12.41 -4.91 -19.71
N TRP A 267 12.66 -4.78 -18.41
CA TRP A 267 12.10 -3.69 -17.60
C TRP A 267 12.59 -2.30 -18.04
N LYS A 268 13.84 -2.17 -18.50
CA LYS A 268 14.36 -0.92 -19.07
C LYS A 268 13.66 -0.58 -20.39
N ALA A 269 13.39 -1.57 -21.24
CA ALA A 269 12.64 -1.38 -22.47
C ALA A 269 11.18 -0.99 -22.19
N ASP A 270 10.52 -1.70 -21.26
CA ASP A 270 9.13 -1.45 -20.89
C ASP A 270 8.93 -0.07 -20.25
N ARG A 271 9.86 0.37 -19.37
CA ARG A 271 9.83 1.74 -18.79
C ARG A 271 9.89 2.82 -19.87
N LYS A 272 10.71 2.64 -20.91
CA LYS A 272 10.80 3.58 -22.04
C LYS A 272 9.53 3.57 -22.88
N ARG A 273 8.93 2.40 -23.08
CA ARG A 273 7.71 2.22 -23.88
C ARG A 273 6.47 2.83 -23.23
N LYS A 274 6.29 2.63 -21.92
CA LYS A 274 5.06 3.01 -21.21
C LYS A 274 4.95 4.50 -20.88
N ASN A 275 6.04 5.28 -20.96
CA ASN A 275 6.08 6.71 -20.59
C ASN A 275 5.24 7.05 -19.33
N MET A 276 5.43 6.31 -18.25
CA MET A 276 4.68 6.51 -16.99
C MET A 276 4.86 7.93 -16.42
N ASP A 277 6.00 8.52 -16.74
CA ASP A 277 6.38 9.91 -16.52
C ASP A 277 5.29 10.91 -17.00
N GLY A 278 4.60 10.60 -18.10
CA GLY A 278 3.51 11.42 -18.62
C GLY A 278 2.34 11.59 -17.66
N ILE A 279 2.09 10.63 -16.74
CA ILE A 279 1.02 10.76 -15.73
C ILE A 279 1.23 12.02 -14.87
N PHE A 280 2.48 12.36 -14.59
CA PHE A 280 2.85 13.46 -13.70
C PHE A 280 3.37 14.70 -14.43
N MET A 281 3.91 14.55 -15.64
CA MET A 281 4.57 15.63 -16.38
C MET A 281 3.72 16.18 -17.55
N GLU A 282 2.67 15.48 -17.97
CA GLU A 282 1.80 15.90 -19.07
C GLU A 282 0.36 16.13 -18.59
N THR A 283 -0.28 17.16 -19.12
CA THR A 283 -1.71 17.40 -18.89
C THR A 283 -2.55 16.26 -19.49
N PRO A 284 -3.76 15.99 -18.97
CA PRO A 284 -4.65 14.96 -19.54
C PRO A 284 -4.90 15.13 -21.05
N LYS A 285 -5.01 16.38 -21.53
CA LYS A 285 -5.19 16.70 -22.96
C LYS A 285 -3.97 16.32 -23.81
N GLN A 286 -2.76 16.57 -23.32
CA GLN A 286 -1.53 16.17 -24.01
C GLN A 286 -1.43 14.64 -24.10
N ARG A 287 -1.69 13.94 -22.99
CA ARG A 287 -1.70 12.47 -22.97
C ARG A 287 -2.75 11.88 -23.91
N GLU A 288 -3.94 12.48 -23.97
CA GLU A 288 -4.96 12.06 -24.92
C GLU A 288 -4.54 12.27 -26.38
N SER A 289 -3.90 13.41 -26.71
CA SER A 289 -3.36 13.63 -28.06
C SER A 289 -2.24 12.65 -28.43
N ASN A 290 -1.51 12.15 -27.44
CA ASN A 290 -0.48 11.13 -27.58
C ASN A 290 -1.04 9.70 -27.62
N GLY A 291 -2.36 9.52 -27.42
CA GLY A 291 -3.00 8.20 -27.39
C GLY A 291 -2.69 7.38 -26.13
N THR A 292 -2.30 8.01 -25.03
CA THR A 292 -1.93 7.30 -23.78
C THR A 292 -2.98 7.43 -22.66
N CYS A 293 -4.05 8.20 -22.89
CA CYS A 293 -5.09 8.46 -21.89
C CYS A 293 -6.42 8.84 -22.54
N LEU A 294 -7.52 8.64 -21.82
CA LEU A 294 -8.80 9.30 -22.08
C LEU A 294 -9.01 10.41 -21.04
N SER A 295 -9.13 11.66 -21.48
CA SER A 295 -9.40 12.80 -20.58
C SER A 295 -10.90 13.12 -20.52
N ASN A 296 -11.36 13.98 -19.61
CA ASN A 296 -12.76 14.46 -19.55
C ASN A 296 -13.82 13.36 -19.65
N VAL A 297 -13.58 12.25 -18.94
CA VAL A 297 -14.57 11.18 -18.77
C VAL A 297 -15.31 11.38 -17.46
N ILE A 298 -16.59 11.02 -17.44
CA ILE A 298 -17.43 11.08 -16.25
C ILE A 298 -17.82 9.66 -15.84
N LEU A 299 -17.84 9.40 -14.53
CA LEU A 299 -18.39 8.17 -14.01
C LEU A 299 -19.92 8.22 -14.17
N GLU A 300 -20.45 7.41 -15.08
CA GLU A 300 -21.90 7.35 -15.32
C GLU A 300 -22.58 6.42 -14.32
N LYS A 301 -22.00 5.24 -14.10
CA LYS A 301 -22.52 4.26 -13.14
C LYS A 301 -21.42 3.40 -12.57
N TYR A 302 -21.69 2.81 -11.42
CA TYR A 302 -20.90 1.72 -10.86
C TYR A 302 -21.79 0.57 -10.40
N GLU A 303 -21.29 -0.66 -10.53
CA GLU A 303 -21.99 -1.88 -10.18
C GLU A 303 -21.10 -2.73 -9.28
N LYS A 304 -21.57 -3.04 -8.08
CA LYS A 304 -20.91 -4.01 -7.20
C LYS A 304 -21.29 -5.42 -7.64
N LYS A 305 -20.32 -6.17 -8.16
CA LYS A 305 -20.47 -7.59 -8.49
C LYS A 305 -20.17 -8.44 -7.24
N GLU A 306 -20.38 -9.75 -7.36
CA GLU A 306 -19.94 -10.71 -6.35
C GLU A 306 -18.41 -10.63 -6.15
N ASP A 307 -17.92 -11.11 -5.01
CA ASP A 307 -16.50 -11.12 -4.62
C ASP A 307 -15.83 -9.77 -4.34
N GLY A 308 -16.55 -8.65 -4.43
CA GLY A 308 -16.01 -7.31 -4.15
C GLY A 308 -15.40 -6.61 -5.38
N ILE A 309 -15.63 -7.18 -6.56
CA ILE A 309 -15.34 -6.54 -7.84
C ILE A 309 -16.37 -5.43 -8.06
N ILE A 310 -15.90 -4.23 -8.38
CA ILE A 310 -16.70 -3.07 -8.74
C ILE A 310 -16.44 -2.78 -10.21
N TRP A 311 -17.50 -2.74 -11.00
CA TRP A 311 -17.44 -2.29 -12.39
C TRP A 311 -17.80 -0.82 -12.45
N PHE A 312 -16.99 -0.03 -13.12
CA PHE A 312 -17.20 1.37 -13.41
C PHE A 312 -17.48 1.54 -14.89
N THR A 313 -18.49 2.33 -15.23
CA THR A 313 -18.75 2.77 -16.59
C THR A 313 -18.41 4.25 -16.67
N PHE A 314 -17.41 4.57 -17.48
CA PHE A 314 -17.02 5.95 -17.76
C PHE A 314 -17.46 6.34 -19.17
N VAL A 315 -18.04 7.53 -19.30
CA VAL A 315 -18.50 8.09 -20.56
C VAL A 315 -17.72 9.35 -20.88
N LYS A 316 -17.34 9.53 -22.15
CA LYS A 316 -16.72 10.79 -22.61
C LYS A 316 -17.73 11.94 -22.51
N GLN A 317 -17.38 13.03 -21.81
CA GLN A 317 -18.31 14.16 -21.60
C GLN A 317 -18.77 14.81 -22.92
N SER A 318 -17.91 14.85 -23.95
CA SER A 318 -18.24 15.37 -25.28
C SER A 318 -19.22 14.50 -26.07
N LYS A 319 -19.51 13.27 -25.60
CA LYS A 319 -20.25 12.22 -26.31
C LYS A 319 -19.63 11.81 -27.65
N GLU A 320 -18.35 12.13 -27.86
CA GLU A 320 -17.59 11.67 -29.01
C GLU A 320 -17.19 10.20 -28.84
N LYS A 321 -17.08 9.49 -29.97
CA LYS A 321 -16.61 8.11 -29.97
C LYS A 321 -15.19 8.04 -29.42
N LEU A 322 -14.91 6.98 -28.66
CA LEU A 322 -13.59 6.76 -28.11
C LEU A 322 -12.56 6.47 -29.22
N PRO A 323 -11.32 6.99 -29.11
CA PRO A 323 -10.24 6.67 -30.05
C PRO A 323 -9.93 5.17 -30.09
N SER A 324 -9.78 4.58 -31.28
CA SER A 324 -9.64 3.12 -31.43
C SER A 324 -8.37 2.52 -30.82
N ASN A 325 -7.35 3.33 -30.57
CA ASN A 325 -6.00 2.93 -30.15
C ASN A 325 -5.68 3.21 -28.66
N VAL A 326 -6.70 3.41 -27.82
CA VAL A 326 -6.53 3.83 -26.42
C VAL A 326 -7.40 2.98 -25.51
N LEU A 327 -6.83 2.43 -24.43
CA LEU A 327 -7.51 1.55 -23.45
C LEU A 327 -8.06 0.27 -24.11
N GLU A 328 -7.15 -0.59 -24.55
CA GLU A 328 -7.50 -1.93 -25.06
C GLU A 328 -8.00 -2.84 -23.92
N MET A 329 -8.77 -3.87 -24.28
CA MET A 329 -9.26 -4.84 -23.29
C MET A 329 -8.09 -5.50 -22.56
N SER A 330 -8.26 -5.73 -21.26
CA SER A 330 -7.24 -6.26 -20.35
C SER A 330 -6.06 -5.33 -20.06
N GLU A 331 -6.05 -4.09 -20.55
CA GLU A 331 -5.06 -3.11 -20.14
C GLU A 331 -5.28 -2.66 -18.70
N LEU A 332 -4.19 -2.56 -17.94
CA LEU A 332 -4.17 -1.95 -16.61
C LEU A 332 -4.18 -0.43 -16.77
N VAL A 333 -5.12 0.22 -16.07
CA VAL A 333 -5.32 1.66 -16.13
C VAL A 333 -5.25 2.29 -14.76
N VAL A 334 -4.87 3.56 -14.74
CA VAL A 334 -4.88 4.41 -13.56
C VAL A 334 -6.00 5.44 -13.74
N ILE A 335 -6.90 5.49 -12.76
CA ILE A 335 -8.02 6.42 -12.72
C ILE A 335 -7.61 7.60 -11.83
N SER A 336 -7.68 8.79 -12.38
CA SER A 336 -7.39 10.05 -11.69
C SER A 336 -8.60 10.98 -11.79
N THR A 337 -8.75 11.85 -10.80
CA THR A 337 -9.64 13.02 -10.88
C THR A 337 -8.82 14.25 -11.31
N ASP A 338 -9.48 15.40 -11.43
CA ASP A 338 -8.80 16.67 -11.68
C ASP A 338 -7.92 17.13 -10.50
N GLU A 339 -8.20 16.60 -9.29
CA GLU A 339 -7.52 16.98 -8.05
C GLU A 339 -6.51 15.92 -7.59
N ILE A 340 -6.82 14.63 -7.78
CA ILE A 340 -6.04 13.52 -7.22
C ILE A 340 -5.62 12.56 -8.32
N VAL A 341 -4.31 12.36 -8.44
CA VAL A 341 -3.72 11.39 -9.35
C VAL A 341 -3.80 9.99 -8.74
N ALA A 342 -4.19 9.00 -9.55
CA ALA A 342 -4.17 7.59 -9.18
C ALA A 342 -5.04 7.22 -7.96
N VAL A 343 -6.25 7.79 -7.90
CA VAL A 343 -7.27 7.45 -6.89
C VAL A 343 -7.57 5.96 -6.89
N GLN A 344 -7.60 5.34 -8.07
CA GLN A 344 -7.84 3.91 -8.23
C GLN A 344 -7.07 3.34 -9.42
N THR A 345 -6.78 2.04 -9.36
CA THR A 345 -6.32 1.27 -10.51
C THR A 345 -7.41 0.30 -10.95
N GLY A 346 -7.41 -0.04 -12.23
CA GLY A 346 -8.39 -0.98 -12.75
C GLY A 346 -7.95 -1.66 -14.02
N VAL A 347 -8.75 -2.61 -14.49
CA VAL A 347 -8.52 -3.30 -15.77
C VAL A 347 -9.67 -3.00 -16.71
N VAL A 348 -9.35 -2.65 -17.95
CA VAL A 348 -10.35 -2.43 -19.00
C VAL A 348 -11.03 -3.77 -19.31
N ILE A 349 -12.35 -3.83 -19.11
CA ILE A 349 -13.16 -5.01 -19.40
C ILE A 349 -13.65 -4.96 -20.84
N ASP A 350 -14.14 -3.79 -21.25
CA ASP A 350 -14.76 -3.59 -22.56
C ASP A 350 -14.79 -2.10 -22.91
N ARG A 351 -15.08 -1.79 -24.18
CA ARG A 351 -15.27 -0.44 -24.68
C ARG A 351 -16.30 -0.43 -25.81
N GLN A 352 -17.29 0.45 -25.71
CA GLN A 352 -18.37 0.52 -26.69
C GLN A 352 -18.76 1.97 -26.97
N GLY A 353 -18.62 2.41 -28.22
CA GLY A 353 -19.02 3.76 -28.63
C GLY A 353 -18.31 4.86 -27.86
N THR A 354 -18.99 5.42 -26.85
CA THR A 354 -18.54 6.51 -25.97
C THR A 354 -18.15 6.04 -24.56
N GLU A 355 -18.34 4.74 -24.28
CA GLU A 355 -18.22 4.12 -22.95
C GLU A 355 -16.98 3.25 -22.84
N VAL A 356 -16.32 3.32 -21.69
CA VAL A 356 -15.29 2.37 -21.26
C VAL A 356 -15.70 1.73 -19.94
N PHE A 357 -15.57 0.41 -19.87
CA PHE A 357 -15.90 -0.40 -18.72
C PHE A 357 -14.62 -0.84 -18.03
N ILE A 358 -14.48 -0.51 -16.74
CA ILE A 358 -13.27 -0.79 -15.97
C ILE A 358 -13.67 -1.50 -14.69
N ASN A 359 -13.04 -2.62 -14.34
CA ASN A 359 -13.15 -3.15 -12.98
C ASN A 359 -12.05 -2.58 -12.10
N ASN A 360 -12.29 -2.47 -10.79
CA ASN A 360 -11.18 -2.22 -9.86
C ASN A 360 -10.21 -3.40 -9.84
N THR A 361 -8.93 -3.10 -9.66
CA THR A 361 -7.98 -4.13 -9.24
C THR A 361 -8.32 -4.49 -7.79
N VAL A 362 -8.72 -5.73 -7.54
CA VAL A 362 -8.83 -6.25 -6.18
C VAL A 362 -7.41 -6.53 -5.71
N THR A 363 -6.83 -5.60 -4.96
CA THR A 363 -5.52 -5.78 -4.30
C THR A 363 -5.68 -6.47 -2.97
#